data_AF-A0A7J4M170-F1
#
_entry.id   AF-A0A7J4M170-F1
#
_cell.length_a   1.000
_cell.length_b   1.000
_cell.length_c   1.000
_cell.angle_alpha   90.00
_cell.angle_beta   90.00
_cell.angle_gamma   90.00
#
_symmetry.space_group_name_H-M   'P 1'
#
loop_
_entity.id
_entity.type
_entity.pdbx_description
1 polymer ?
#
loop_
_entity_poly.entity_id
_entity_poly.type
_entity_poly.pdbx_seq_one_letter_code
_entity_poly.pdbx_strand_id
1 'polypeptide(L)'
;GVPGPTETALAYGDFNHANPPFNGIYLNYNESGYCNSGLFEVVYTSYVCIYSSNLALNQWHFVAIEYNGVDAIGYDIAGGGNVVSASGPVNPFWIAPSNSLLIAVPWNGLMSNVQMYNTSLSENQVIAVYRDGLGGPPSDLRNLVGWWPLNGDFNDYSGDGNNGYPTNTAVDGGLWYSNYTIP
;
A
#
# COMPACT_ATOMS: atom_id res chain seq x y z
N GLY A 1 3.52 11.84 -24.59
CA GLY A 1 2.25 11.51 -23.92
C GLY A 1 2.11 12.45 -22.75
N VAL A 2 0.88 12.85 -22.42
CA VAL A 2 0.63 13.58 -21.17
C VAL A 2 1.01 12.65 -20.01
N PRO A 3 1.84 13.05 -19.04
CA PRO A 3 2.11 12.23 -17.86
C PRO A 3 0.79 11.89 -17.17
N GLY A 4 0.59 10.62 -16.79
CA GLY A 4 -0.56 10.23 -15.97
C GLY A 4 -0.53 10.94 -14.60
N PRO A 5 -1.65 10.99 -13.87
CA PRO A 5 -1.64 11.48 -12.49
C PRO A 5 -0.65 10.65 -11.65
N THR A 6 0.04 11.29 -10.72
CA THR A 6 0.93 10.62 -9.77
C THR A 6 0.11 10.09 -8.60
N GLU A 7 0.45 8.91 -8.09
CA GLU A 7 -0.31 8.26 -7.01
C GLU A 7 0.65 7.58 -6.03
N THR A 8 0.31 7.62 -4.74
CA THR A 8 0.98 6.82 -3.71
C THR A 8 -0.05 6.06 -2.91
N ALA A 9 0.15 4.76 -2.68
CA ALA A 9 -0.51 4.10 -1.56
C ALA A 9 0.45 3.28 -0.73
N LEU A 10 0.05 3.06 0.51
CA LEU A 10 0.86 2.40 1.51
C LEU A 10 -0.02 1.55 2.41
N ALA A 11 0.55 0.49 2.96
CA ALA A 11 -0.08 -0.37 3.95
C ALA A 11 1.00 -1.08 4.79
N TYR A 12 0.64 -1.44 6.02
CA TYR A 12 1.41 -2.39 6.82
C TYR A 12 0.85 -3.80 6.65
N GLY A 13 1.69 -4.85 6.63
CA GLY A 13 1.16 -6.23 6.66
C GLY A 13 2.10 -7.37 7.10
N ASP A 14 1.51 -8.54 7.37
CA ASP A 14 2.12 -9.89 7.54
C ASP A 14 1.49 -10.85 6.48
N PHE A 15 2.24 -11.70 5.77
CA PHE A 15 1.88 -12.19 4.41
C PHE A 15 1.94 -13.72 4.23
N ASN A 16 0.95 -14.35 3.53
CA ASN A 16 1.02 -15.79 3.18
C ASN A 16 0.48 -16.27 1.80
N HIS A 17 -0.25 -15.51 0.94
CA HIS A 17 -0.52 -15.82 -0.51
C HIS A 17 -1.53 -14.88 -1.20
N ALA A 18 -1.41 -14.65 -2.53
CA ALA A 18 -2.47 -14.11 -3.43
C ALA A 18 -2.35 -14.62 -4.91
N ASN A 19 -3.41 -14.51 -5.74
CA ASN A 19 -3.52 -14.97 -7.14
C ASN A 19 -4.27 -13.90 -8.03
N PRO A 20 -3.70 -13.41 -9.15
CA PRO A 20 -4.20 -12.30 -10.02
C PRO A 20 -5.21 -12.74 -11.12
N PRO A 21 -5.84 -11.80 -11.90
CA PRO A 21 -5.69 -10.33 -11.91
C PRO A 21 -6.95 -9.54 -11.50
N PHE A 22 -6.75 -8.43 -10.78
CA PHE A 22 -7.79 -7.46 -10.43
C PHE A 22 -7.21 -6.01 -10.49
N ASN A 23 -8.05 -4.97 -10.43
CA ASN A 23 -7.64 -3.55 -10.47
C ASN A 23 -7.44 -2.95 -9.06
N GLY A 24 -6.26 -2.44 -8.73
CA GLY A 24 -5.97 -1.90 -7.40
C GLY A 24 -4.48 -2.01 -7.04
N ILE A 25 -4.18 -1.74 -5.77
CA ILE A 25 -2.86 -1.91 -5.19
C ILE A 25 -2.86 -3.23 -4.43
N TYR A 26 -1.98 -4.13 -4.85
CA TYR A 26 -1.92 -5.49 -4.32
C TYR A 26 -0.57 -5.74 -3.73
N LEU A 27 -0.56 -6.17 -2.48
CA LEU A 27 0.62 -6.71 -1.85
C LEU A 27 0.57 -8.23 -1.97
N ASN A 28 1.39 -8.80 -2.86
CA ASN A 28 1.49 -10.26 -3.04
C ASN A 28 2.89 -10.76 -2.64
N TYR A 29 2.92 -11.95 -2.03
CA TYR A 29 4.10 -12.69 -1.61
C TYR A 29 4.30 -13.90 -2.52
N ASN A 30 5.54 -14.08 -3.00
CA ASN A 30 6.01 -15.35 -3.58
C ASN A 30 5.09 -15.91 -4.68
N GLU A 31 4.71 -15.05 -5.62
CA GLU A 31 4.09 -15.52 -6.84
C GLU A 31 5.20 -15.89 -7.83
N SER A 32 5.36 -17.19 -8.06
CA SER A 32 6.42 -17.76 -8.91
C SER A 32 6.41 -17.24 -10.36
N GLY A 33 5.35 -16.56 -10.79
CA GLY A 33 5.22 -15.95 -12.11
C GLY A 33 5.77 -14.51 -12.24
N TYR A 34 6.00 -13.79 -11.13
CA TYR A 34 6.37 -12.36 -11.17
C TYR A 34 7.72 -12.09 -10.52
N CYS A 35 7.75 -12.13 -9.19
CA CYS A 35 8.95 -11.85 -8.41
C CYS A 35 9.32 -13.12 -7.66
N ASN A 36 10.17 -13.95 -8.27
CA ASN A 36 10.67 -15.22 -7.72
C ASN A 36 10.98 -15.12 -6.21
N SER A 37 9.98 -15.45 -5.38
CA SER A 37 9.96 -15.35 -3.91
C SER A 37 10.04 -13.95 -3.24
N GLY A 38 9.81 -12.86 -3.96
CA GLY A 38 9.89 -11.47 -3.46
C GLY A 38 8.53 -10.79 -3.19
N LEU A 39 8.58 -9.57 -2.64
CA LEU A 39 7.44 -8.66 -2.45
C LEU A 39 7.24 -7.85 -3.72
N PHE A 40 5.99 -7.82 -4.16
CA PHE A 40 5.57 -7.23 -5.41
C PHE A 40 4.30 -6.40 -5.19
N GLU A 41 4.27 -5.20 -5.75
CA GLU A 41 3.12 -4.30 -5.77
C GLU A 41 2.59 -4.03 -7.19
N VAL A 42 1.35 -4.44 -7.48
CA VAL A 42 0.73 -4.35 -8.82
C VAL A 42 -0.04 -3.04 -8.96
N VAL A 43 0.03 -2.43 -10.16
CA VAL A 43 -0.98 -1.48 -10.64
C VAL A 43 -1.52 -1.99 -11.99
N TYR A 44 -2.75 -2.52 -11.98
CA TYR A 44 -3.38 -3.19 -13.14
C TYR A 44 -2.53 -4.34 -13.73
N THR A 45 -1.68 -4.05 -14.73
CA THR A 45 -0.83 -5.03 -15.44
C THR A 45 0.66 -4.71 -15.31
N SER A 46 1.01 -3.71 -14.51
CA SER A 46 2.38 -3.28 -14.27
C SER A 46 2.84 -3.72 -12.90
N TYR A 47 4.14 -4.02 -12.77
CA TYR A 47 4.70 -4.54 -11.53
C TYR A 47 6.05 -3.99 -11.13
N VAL A 48 6.26 -3.87 -9.81
CA VAL A 48 7.56 -3.54 -9.21
C VAL A 48 7.94 -4.64 -8.21
N CYS A 49 9.05 -5.34 -8.48
CA CYS A 49 9.65 -6.28 -7.55
C CYS A 49 10.59 -5.55 -6.61
N ILE A 50 10.25 -5.40 -5.33
CA ILE A 50 11.12 -4.76 -4.32
C ILE A 50 12.27 -5.71 -3.95
N TYR A 51 12.00 -7.03 -3.95
CA TYR A 51 12.98 -8.07 -3.67
C TYR A 51 13.06 -9.09 -4.80
N SER A 52 14.25 -9.66 -4.98
CA SER A 52 14.52 -10.80 -5.88
C SER A 52 14.93 -12.07 -5.11
N SER A 53 14.64 -12.12 -3.82
CA SER A 53 15.01 -13.20 -2.90
C SER A 53 13.92 -13.38 -1.84
N ASN A 54 13.95 -14.51 -1.14
CA ASN A 54 13.00 -14.83 -0.07
C ASN A 54 12.97 -13.73 0.99
N LEU A 55 11.77 -13.28 1.31
CA LEU A 55 11.47 -12.41 2.45
C LEU A 55 11.37 -13.19 3.75
N ALA A 56 11.63 -12.52 4.86
CA ALA A 56 11.33 -13.06 6.18
C ALA A 56 9.83 -12.96 6.44
N LEU A 57 9.23 -14.09 6.84
CA LEU A 57 7.80 -14.24 7.11
C LEU A 57 7.48 -13.98 8.59
N ASN A 58 6.22 -13.73 8.92
CA ASN A 58 5.74 -13.48 10.29
C ASN A 58 6.38 -12.24 10.93
N GLN A 59 6.57 -11.18 10.14
CA GLN A 59 7.04 -9.89 10.60
C GLN A 59 6.25 -8.77 9.91
N TRP A 60 6.13 -7.63 10.59
CA TRP A 60 5.51 -6.45 9.99
C TRP A 60 6.43 -5.82 8.95
N HIS A 61 5.87 -5.59 7.77
CA HIS A 61 6.43 -4.74 6.73
C HIS A 61 5.60 -3.47 6.59
N PHE A 62 6.27 -2.36 6.36
CA PHE A 62 5.67 -1.15 5.82
C PHE A 62 5.98 -1.10 4.33
N VAL A 63 4.95 -1.13 3.50
CA VAL A 63 5.09 -1.14 2.05
C VAL A 63 4.43 0.09 1.45
N ALA A 64 5.04 0.67 0.42
CA ALA A 64 4.46 1.76 -0.35
C ALA A 64 4.82 1.67 -1.84
N ILE A 65 3.88 2.00 -2.71
CA ILE A 65 4.13 2.29 -4.13
C ILE A 65 3.91 3.77 -4.42
N GLU A 66 4.75 4.31 -5.26
CA GLU A 66 4.67 5.66 -5.79
C GLU A 66 4.77 5.59 -7.32
N TYR A 67 3.87 6.26 -8.04
CA TYR A 67 4.10 6.60 -9.44
C TYR A 67 4.46 8.07 -9.58
N ASN A 68 5.66 8.36 -10.09
CA ASN A 68 6.19 9.72 -10.19
C ASN A 68 5.94 10.38 -11.57
N GLY A 69 5.13 9.76 -12.43
CA GLY A 69 4.88 10.22 -13.80
C GLY A 69 5.82 9.61 -14.85
N VAL A 70 6.81 8.83 -14.41
CA VAL A 70 7.77 8.11 -15.27
C VAL A 70 7.85 6.64 -14.86
N ASP A 71 8.21 6.39 -13.61
CA ASP A 71 8.42 5.07 -13.05
C ASP A 71 7.47 4.82 -11.88
N ALA A 72 7.15 3.56 -11.65
CA ALA A 72 6.64 3.11 -10.36
C ALA A 72 7.83 2.79 -9.46
N ILE A 73 7.74 3.19 -8.20
CA ILE A 73 8.76 3.01 -7.18
C ILE A 73 8.09 2.31 -6.01
N GLY A 74 8.60 1.13 -5.65
CA GLY A 74 8.16 0.39 -4.47
C GLY A 74 9.15 0.58 -3.33
N TYR A 75 8.65 0.70 -2.11
CA TYR A 75 9.40 0.81 -0.87
C TYR A 75 8.96 -0.28 0.09
N ASP A 76 9.91 -0.87 0.83
CA ASP A 76 9.67 -1.77 1.94
C ASP A 76 10.54 -1.40 3.14
N ILE A 77 9.97 -1.45 4.33
CA ILE A 77 10.68 -1.24 5.59
C ILE A 77 10.28 -2.33 6.59
N ALA A 78 11.24 -3.14 7.03
CA ALA A 78 11.01 -4.28 7.93
C ALA A 78 12.12 -4.42 9.00
N GLY A 79 11.82 -5.16 10.08
CA GLY A 79 12.80 -5.84 10.98
C GLY A 79 13.94 -5.02 11.63
N GLY A 80 13.99 -3.70 11.45
CA GLY A 80 15.13 -2.86 11.85
C GLY A 80 15.16 -1.45 11.26
N GLY A 81 14.20 -1.10 10.39
CA GLY A 81 14.03 0.27 9.88
C GLY A 81 14.86 0.62 8.65
N ASN A 82 15.51 -0.37 8.04
CA ASN A 82 16.20 -0.17 6.76
C ASN A 82 15.17 -0.07 5.64
N VAL A 83 15.29 0.97 4.82
CA VAL A 83 14.48 1.15 3.62
C VAL A 83 15.09 0.36 2.47
N VAL A 84 14.27 -0.47 1.84
CA VAL A 84 14.59 -1.16 0.59
C VAL A 84 13.66 -0.63 -0.48
N SER A 85 14.19 -0.31 -1.66
CA SER A 85 13.38 0.23 -2.75
C SER A 85 13.77 -0.36 -4.10
N ALA A 86 12.81 -0.45 -5.00
CA ALA A 86 13.03 -0.77 -6.40
C ALA A 86 12.15 0.13 -7.28
N SER A 87 12.59 0.38 -8.51
CA SER A 87 11.80 1.11 -9.49
C SER A 87 11.76 0.39 -10.83
N GLY A 88 10.68 0.63 -11.57
CA GLY A 88 10.51 0.10 -12.92
C GLY A 88 9.60 0.98 -13.76
N PRO A 89 9.81 1.01 -15.08
CA PRO A 89 8.96 1.76 -15.98
C PRO A 89 7.56 1.14 -16.00
N VAL A 90 6.54 1.99 -15.90
CA VAL A 90 5.14 1.56 -15.97
C VAL A 90 4.41 2.41 -16.99
N ASN A 91 3.48 1.80 -17.72
CA ASN A 91 2.70 2.54 -18.71
C ASN A 91 1.58 3.31 -17.97
N PRO A 92 1.55 4.66 -18.07
CA PRO A 92 0.61 5.51 -17.33
C PRO A 92 -0.86 5.20 -17.62
N PHE A 93 -1.18 4.56 -18.74
CA PHE A 93 -2.54 4.17 -19.07
C PHE A 93 -3.12 3.14 -18.09
N TRP A 94 -2.26 2.42 -17.38
CA TRP A 94 -2.65 1.41 -16.38
C TRP A 94 -2.76 1.97 -14.96
N ILE A 95 -2.51 3.26 -14.77
CA ILE A 95 -2.56 3.97 -13.48
C ILE A 95 -3.88 4.75 -13.36
N ALA A 96 -4.75 4.68 -14.37
CA ALA A 96 -6.04 5.34 -14.33
C ALA A 96 -6.91 4.70 -13.23
N PRO A 97 -7.51 5.51 -12.33
CA PRO A 97 -8.33 4.98 -11.25
C PRO A 97 -9.53 4.25 -11.85
N SER A 98 -9.65 2.97 -11.55
CA SER A 98 -10.96 2.32 -11.56
C SER A 98 -11.85 3.03 -10.54
N ASN A 99 -13.16 2.99 -10.74
CA ASN A 99 -14.17 3.45 -9.78
C ASN A 99 -14.18 2.66 -8.45
N SER A 100 -13.23 1.75 -8.27
CA SER A 100 -13.04 0.95 -7.06
C SER A 100 -11.55 0.67 -6.90
N LEU A 101 -11.02 0.99 -5.72
CA LEU A 101 -9.68 0.59 -5.28
C LEU A 101 -9.81 -0.74 -4.55
N LEU A 102 -9.14 -1.78 -5.05
CA LEU A 102 -8.94 -3.00 -4.29
C LEU A 102 -7.65 -2.87 -3.48
N ILE A 103 -7.77 -3.07 -2.16
CA ILE A 103 -6.68 -2.92 -1.19
C ILE A 103 -5.97 -4.28 -0.93
N ALA A 104 -6.68 -5.41 -1.07
CA ALA A 104 -6.12 -6.74 -0.86
C ALA A 104 -6.99 -7.85 -1.47
N VAL A 105 -6.44 -8.72 -2.35
CA VAL A 105 -7.12 -9.92 -2.88
C VAL A 105 -6.13 -10.98 -3.40
N PRO A 106 -6.29 -12.28 -3.08
CA PRO A 106 -6.46 -12.85 -1.73
C PRO A 106 -5.35 -12.40 -0.78
N TRP A 107 -5.63 -12.29 0.51
CA TRP A 107 -4.62 -11.95 1.52
C TRP A 107 -4.75 -12.88 2.71
N ASN A 108 -3.62 -13.38 3.20
CA ASN A 108 -3.58 -14.19 4.41
C ASN A 108 -2.55 -13.62 5.39
N GLY A 109 -3.05 -12.78 6.29
CA GLY A 109 -2.33 -12.23 7.42
C GLY A 109 -2.96 -10.91 7.89
N LEU A 110 -2.21 -10.07 8.59
CA LEU A 110 -2.72 -8.82 9.18
C LEU A 110 -2.37 -7.63 8.29
N MET A 111 -3.21 -6.59 8.28
CA MET A 111 -2.94 -5.33 7.59
C MET A 111 -3.33 -4.15 8.47
N SER A 112 -2.64 -3.01 8.35
CA SER A 112 -3.03 -1.77 9.03
C SER A 112 -2.62 -0.52 8.26
N ASN A 113 -3.27 0.61 8.59
CA ASN A 113 -2.96 1.96 8.13
C ASN A 113 -2.79 2.09 6.61
N VAL A 114 -3.86 1.80 5.88
CA VAL A 114 -3.88 1.98 4.44
C VAL A 114 -4.12 3.44 4.12
N GLN A 115 -3.25 4.06 3.34
CA GLN A 115 -3.40 5.45 2.88
C GLN A 115 -3.23 5.53 1.38
N MET A 116 -3.99 6.41 0.73
CA MET A 116 -3.89 6.68 -0.71
C MET A 116 -3.80 8.18 -0.97
N TYR A 117 -2.90 8.58 -1.86
CA TYR A 117 -2.65 9.95 -2.26
C TYR A 117 -2.75 10.08 -3.79
N ASN A 118 -3.31 11.18 -4.27
CA ASN A 118 -3.33 11.56 -5.70
C ASN A 118 -2.10 12.39 -6.10
N THR A 119 -1.02 12.24 -5.33
CA THR A 119 0.30 12.75 -5.63
C THR A 119 1.33 11.67 -5.32
N SER A 120 2.50 11.81 -5.94
CA SER A 120 3.70 11.10 -5.50
C SER A 120 4.18 11.73 -4.18
N LEU A 121 4.44 10.88 -3.19
CA LEU A 121 5.12 11.26 -1.95
C LEU A 121 6.62 11.03 -2.09
N SER A 122 7.43 11.94 -1.56
CA SER A 122 8.88 11.71 -1.46
C SER A 122 9.20 10.57 -0.48
N GLU A 123 10.33 9.89 -0.67
CA GLU A 123 10.85 8.88 0.26
C GLU A 123 10.86 9.37 1.72
N ASN A 124 11.19 10.65 1.96
CA ASN A 124 11.16 11.23 3.30
C ASN A 124 9.74 11.29 3.91
N GLN A 125 8.71 11.56 3.10
CA GLN A 125 7.32 11.54 3.55
C GLN A 125 6.86 10.10 3.82
N VAL A 126 7.25 9.16 2.97
CA VAL A 126 7.00 7.73 3.15
C VAL A 126 7.63 7.23 4.47
N ILE A 127 8.90 7.59 4.74
CA ILE A 127 9.59 7.29 6.00
C ILE A 127 8.92 7.98 7.20
N ALA A 128 8.40 9.19 7.03
CA ALA A 128 7.70 9.89 8.11
C ALA A 128 6.45 9.12 8.55
N VAL A 129 5.63 8.66 7.61
CA VAL A 129 4.47 7.79 7.91
C VAL A 129 4.93 6.51 8.60
N TYR A 130 6.00 5.87 8.12
CA TYR A 130 6.55 4.67 8.76
C TYR A 130 6.91 4.89 10.23
N ARG A 131 7.54 6.03 10.54
CA ARG A 131 8.00 6.38 11.90
C ARG A 131 6.85 6.64 12.86
N ASP A 132 5.70 7.07 12.35
CA ASP A 132 4.48 7.25 13.15
C ASP A 132 3.79 5.90 13.47
N GLY A 133 4.22 4.81 12.81
CA GLY A 133 3.90 3.44 13.15
C GLY A 133 2.60 2.91 12.53
N LEU A 134 2.11 1.80 13.08
CA LEU A 134 0.92 1.06 12.58
C LEU A 134 -0.36 1.89 12.50
N GLY A 135 -0.36 3.10 13.02
CA GLY A 135 -1.48 4.03 13.02
C GLY A 135 -1.11 5.45 12.65
N GLY A 136 0.06 5.64 12.04
CA GLY A 136 0.59 6.95 11.72
C GLY A 136 -0.38 7.74 10.84
N PRO A 137 -0.68 9.00 11.17
CA PRO A 137 -1.61 9.81 10.39
C PRO A 137 -1.05 10.10 8.99
N PRO A 138 -1.90 10.50 8.04
CA PRO A 138 -1.44 10.91 6.73
C PRO A 138 -0.46 12.08 6.78
N SER A 139 0.62 12.00 6.02
CA SER A 139 1.66 13.05 5.97
C SER A 139 1.29 14.23 5.08
N ASP A 140 0.29 14.07 4.20
CA ASP A 140 -0.25 15.10 3.32
C ASP A 140 -1.78 15.03 3.19
N LEU A 141 -2.48 15.86 3.94
CA LEU A 141 -3.94 15.91 3.92
C LEU A 141 -4.52 16.56 2.66
N ARG A 142 -3.74 17.31 1.87
CA ARG A 142 -4.27 18.04 0.70
C ARG A 142 -4.48 17.13 -0.50
N ASN A 143 -3.64 16.11 -0.59
CA ASN A 143 -3.62 15.16 -1.68
C ASN A 143 -4.12 13.77 -1.24
N LEU A 144 -4.62 13.66 -0.01
CA LEU A 144 -5.20 12.43 0.52
C LEU A 144 -6.50 12.11 -0.22
N VAL A 145 -6.63 10.86 -0.67
CA VAL A 145 -7.81 10.32 -1.37
C VAL A 145 -8.61 9.41 -0.45
N GLY A 146 -7.93 8.71 0.47
CA GLY A 146 -8.55 7.81 1.42
C GLY A 146 -7.55 7.40 2.48
N TRP A 147 -8.06 7.18 3.69
CA TRP A 147 -7.27 6.67 4.80
C TRP A 147 -8.10 5.68 5.61
N TRP A 148 -7.67 4.42 5.61
CA TRP A 148 -8.28 3.36 6.38
C TRP A 148 -7.28 2.89 7.44
N PRO A 149 -7.41 3.35 8.70
CA PRO A 149 -6.58 2.88 9.80
C PRO A 149 -6.66 1.36 10.00
N LEU A 150 -7.80 0.75 9.64
CA LEU A 150 -8.15 -0.65 9.89
C LEU A 150 -8.08 -1.00 11.39
N ASN A 151 -8.44 -0.05 12.24
CA ASN A 151 -8.35 -0.16 13.69
C ASN A 151 -9.74 -0.35 14.30
N GLY A 152 -10.31 -1.55 14.16
CA GLY A 152 -11.64 -1.89 14.66
C GLY A 152 -12.80 -1.61 13.70
N ASP A 153 -12.56 -0.94 12.58
CA ASP A 153 -13.52 -0.78 11.48
C ASP A 153 -12.82 -0.70 10.10
N PHE A 154 -13.61 -0.57 9.03
CA PHE A 154 -13.14 -0.37 7.66
C PHE A 154 -13.52 1.03 7.13
N ASN A 155 -13.78 2.00 8.03
CA ASN A 155 -14.20 3.33 7.62
C ASN A 155 -13.02 4.12 7.05
N ASP A 156 -13.36 5.07 6.18
CA ASP A 156 -12.43 6.07 5.67
C ASP A 156 -12.40 7.27 6.61
N TYR A 157 -11.20 7.63 7.05
CA TYR A 157 -10.90 8.71 7.98
C TYR A 157 -10.27 9.93 7.26
N SER A 158 -10.17 9.93 5.92
CA SER A 158 -9.74 11.12 5.17
C SER A 158 -10.78 12.24 5.17
N GLY A 159 -12.06 11.88 5.32
CA GLY A 159 -13.20 12.77 5.17
C GLY A 159 -13.90 12.69 3.81
N ASP A 160 -13.44 11.83 2.89
CA ASP A 160 -13.99 11.72 1.53
C ASP A 160 -15.11 10.67 1.40
N GLY A 161 -15.35 9.89 2.46
CA GLY A 161 -16.45 8.92 2.53
C GLY A 161 -16.19 7.64 1.74
N ASN A 162 -14.93 7.33 1.43
CA ASN A 162 -14.52 6.16 0.67
C ASN A 162 -14.46 4.90 1.55
N ASN A 163 -15.51 4.61 2.33
CA ASN A 163 -15.54 3.49 3.27
C ASN A 163 -15.27 2.14 2.57
N GLY A 164 -14.50 1.27 3.23
CA GLY A 164 -14.15 -0.04 2.72
C GLY A 164 -15.32 -1.01 2.71
N TYR A 165 -15.32 -1.93 1.74
CA TYR A 165 -16.28 -3.03 1.62
C TYR A 165 -15.56 -4.37 1.83
N PRO A 166 -15.51 -4.89 3.08
CA PRO A 166 -14.77 -6.11 3.37
C PRO A 166 -15.46 -7.36 2.82
N THR A 167 -14.68 -8.29 2.27
CA THR A 167 -15.16 -9.61 1.82
C THR A 167 -14.26 -10.70 2.39
N ASN A 168 -14.82 -11.63 3.18
CA ASN A 168 -14.06 -12.69 3.87
C ASN A 168 -12.89 -12.16 4.73
N THR A 169 -13.08 -11.01 5.38
CA THR A 169 -12.09 -10.36 6.23
C THR A 169 -12.71 -10.01 7.59
N ALA A 170 -11.90 -9.94 8.63
CA ALA A 170 -12.29 -9.47 9.96
C ALA A 170 -11.30 -8.40 10.43
N VAL A 171 -11.80 -7.44 11.22
CA VAL A 171 -10.96 -6.53 12.00
C VAL A 171 -10.64 -7.16 13.34
N ASP A 172 -9.40 -7.01 13.80
CA ASP A 172 -9.07 -7.26 15.20
C ASP A 172 -9.42 -6.01 16.02
N GLY A 173 -9.83 -6.21 17.28
CA GLY A 173 -10.58 -5.28 18.14
C GLY A 173 -9.82 -4.04 18.62
N GLY A 174 -9.16 -3.32 17.71
CA GLY A 174 -8.40 -2.11 17.99
C GLY A 174 -7.00 -2.44 18.52
N LEU A 175 -6.05 -2.71 17.62
CA LEU A 175 -4.70 -3.17 17.98
C LEU A 175 -3.78 -2.05 18.49
N TRP A 176 -4.16 -0.78 18.31
CA TRP A 176 -3.34 0.37 18.68
C TRP A 176 -4.16 1.62 18.99
N TYR A 177 -3.59 2.56 19.74
CA TYR A 177 -4.24 3.79 20.18
C TYR A 177 -3.83 4.98 19.29
N SER A 178 -4.82 5.70 18.75
CA SER A 178 -4.61 6.94 17.99
C SER A 178 -5.00 8.16 18.80
N ASN A 179 -4.17 9.21 18.79
CA ASN A 179 -4.54 10.56 19.25
C ASN A 179 -5.10 11.44 18.12
N TYR A 180 -5.21 10.90 16.89
CA TYR A 180 -5.70 11.66 15.75
C TYR A 180 -7.20 11.89 15.85
N THR A 181 -7.62 13.14 15.79
CA THR A 181 -9.02 13.54 15.65
C THR A 181 -9.32 13.78 14.18
N ILE A 182 -10.35 13.11 13.66
CA ILE A 182 -10.88 13.30 12.29
C ILE A 182 -11.19 14.80 12.07
N PRO A 183 -10.75 15.42 10.96
CA PRO A 183 -11.08 16.81 10.61
C PRO A 183 -12.58 17.07 10.46
#